data_AF-A0AAU6F8Q3-F1
#
_entry.id   AF-A0AAU6F8Q3-F1
#
_cell.length_a   1.000
_cell.length_b   1.000
_cell.length_c   1.000
_cell.angle_alpha   90.00
_cell.angle_beta   90.00
_cell.angle_gamma   90.00
#
_symmetry.space_group_name_H-M   'P 1'
#
loop_
_entity.id
_entity.type
_entity.pdbx_description
1 polymer ?
#
loop_
_entity_poly.entity_id
_entity_poly.type
_entity_poly.pdbx_seq_one_letter_code
_entity_poly.pdbx_strand_id
1 'polypeptide(L)'
;MLERRPPGRELADGITALVAHVLRLASTWTHWDGSPRAVDDRVYTPHKAIRRVADHLVDHLAELEARLAGEEPQPDHWHASATTTPADLAPFTREDLDEAHSRLNRLARIWSNRLDALTAGQLDDSPGTGWTFREIATHLQGSVYYADAVGDLTPAKEQTP
;
A
#
# COMPACT_ATOMS: atom_id res chain seq x y z
N MET A 1 -20.83 -27.61 10.48
CA MET A 1 -20.95 -26.84 9.23
C MET A 1 -19.89 -25.76 9.29
N LEU A 2 -18.75 -25.94 8.60
CA LEU A 2 -17.73 -24.89 8.52
C LEU A 2 -18.29 -23.80 7.60
N GLU A 3 -18.50 -22.60 8.14
CA GLU A 3 -18.88 -21.45 7.33
C GLU A 3 -17.79 -21.20 6.29
N ARG A 4 -18.18 -21.26 5.01
CA ARG A 4 -17.29 -20.94 3.90
C ARG A 4 -16.96 -19.44 4.01
N ARG A 5 -15.68 -19.13 4.19
CA ARG A 5 -15.18 -17.76 4.24
C ARG A 5 -15.66 -16.99 2.99
N PRO A 6 -16.12 -15.73 3.11
CA PRO A 6 -16.50 -14.96 1.93
C PRO A 6 -15.31 -14.83 0.96
N PRO A 7 -15.54 -14.87 -0.36
CA PRO A 7 -14.47 -14.93 -1.37
C PRO A 7 -13.58 -13.68 -1.38
N GLY A 8 -14.12 -12.52 -1.00
CA GLY A 8 -13.36 -11.27 -0.86
C GLY A 8 -12.50 -11.20 0.41
N ARG A 9 -12.76 -12.08 1.39
CA ARG A 9 -12.11 -11.99 2.70
C ARG A 9 -10.61 -12.28 2.65
N GLU A 10 -10.21 -13.25 1.84
CA GLU A 10 -8.79 -13.57 1.66
C GLU A 10 -8.01 -12.39 1.05
N LEU A 11 -8.62 -11.72 0.07
CA LEU A 11 -8.05 -10.52 -0.55
C LEU A 11 -7.96 -9.36 0.46
N ALA A 12 -9.02 -9.16 1.26
CA ALA A 12 -9.04 -8.16 2.32
C ALA A 12 -7.97 -8.41 3.40
N ASP A 13 -7.81 -9.67 3.82
CA ASP A 13 -6.77 -10.06 4.77
C ASP A 13 -5.37 -9.84 4.17
N GLY A 14 -5.19 -10.10 2.87
CA GLY A 14 -3.94 -9.82 2.14
C GLY A 14 -3.56 -8.33 2.13
N ILE A 15 -4.51 -7.43 1.84
CA ILE A 15 -4.28 -5.99 1.89
C ILE A 15 -4.00 -5.51 3.33
N THR A 16 -4.70 -6.08 4.31
CA THR A 16 -4.44 -5.78 5.73
C THR A 16 -3.05 -6.24 6.14
N ALA A 17 -2.60 -7.42 5.69
CA ALA A 17 -1.27 -7.96 5.98
C ALA A 17 -0.16 -7.13 5.32
N LEU A 18 -0.37 -6.67 4.08
CA LEU A 18 0.46 -5.69 3.38
C LEU A 18 0.65 -4.44 4.25
N VAL A 19 -0.43 -3.78 4.66
CA VAL A 19 -0.34 -2.53 5.43
C VAL A 19 0.32 -2.78 6.78
N ALA A 20 0.00 -3.88 7.45
CA ALA A 20 0.67 -4.25 8.69
C ALA A 20 2.18 -4.45 8.48
N HIS A 21 2.60 -5.02 7.35
CA HIS A 21 4.02 -5.20 7.03
C HIS A 21 4.73 -3.86 6.79
N VAL A 22 4.14 -2.98 5.98
CA VAL A 22 4.65 -1.63 5.73
C VAL A 22 4.84 -0.87 7.05
N LEU A 23 3.82 -0.88 7.93
CA LEU A 23 3.88 -0.17 9.22
C LEU A 23 4.92 -0.79 10.17
N ARG A 24 5.14 -2.11 10.14
CA ARG A 24 6.22 -2.74 10.90
C ARG A 24 7.59 -2.22 10.46
N LEU A 25 7.88 -2.16 9.16
CA LEU A 25 9.13 -1.60 8.67
C LEU A 25 9.23 -0.09 8.99
N ALA A 26 8.15 0.66 8.76
CA ALA A 26 8.07 2.09 9.04
C ALA A 26 8.39 2.44 10.50
N SER A 27 8.07 1.55 11.45
CA SER A 27 8.41 1.75 12.86
C SER A 27 9.92 1.89 13.12
N THR A 28 10.75 1.38 12.21
CA THR A 28 12.22 1.47 12.26
C THR A 28 12.75 2.71 11.56
N TRP A 29 11.96 3.34 10.69
CA TRP A 29 12.42 4.41 9.81
C TRP A 29 12.62 5.76 10.50
N THR A 30 12.22 5.87 11.77
CA THR A 30 12.56 7.02 12.63
C THR A 30 14.07 7.14 12.88
N HIS A 31 14.83 6.07 12.60
CA HIS A 31 16.29 6.04 12.62
C HIS A 31 16.94 6.31 11.25
N TRP A 32 16.16 6.72 10.24
CA TRP A 32 16.71 6.97 8.91
C TRP A 32 17.77 8.09 8.95
N ASP A 33 18.92 7.82 8.34
CA ASP A 33 20.10 8.69 8.33
C ASP A 33 20.03 9.81 7.28
N GLY A 34 18.92 9.86 6.51
CA GLY A 34 18.72 10.80 5.41
C GLY A 34 19.29 10.32 4.07
N SER A 35 19.92 9.14 4.02
CA SER A 35 20.49 8.58 2.79
C SER A 35 19.42 7.81 2.00
N PRO A 36 19.04 8.25 0.79
CA PRO A 36 18.08 7.51 -0.03
C PRO A 36 18.65 6.17 -0.50
N ARG A 37 17.78 5.18 -0.68
CA ARG A 37 18.16 3.86 -1.22
C ARG A 37 17.87 3.79 -2.71
N ALA A 38 18.89 3.47 -3.50
CA ALA A 38 18.71 3.15 -4.92
C ALA A 38 18.36 1.66 -5.06
N VAL A 39 17.21 1.36 -5.66
CA VAL A 39 16.76 0.01 -5.98
C VAL A 39 16.27 0.03 -7.42
N ASP A 40 16.88 -0.82 -8.24
CA ASP A 40 16.74 -0.81 -9.71
C ASP A 40 17.03 0.59 -10.30
N ASP A 41 16.09 1.16 -11.04
CA ASP A 41 16.15 2.48 -11.66
C ASP A 41 15.55 3.59 -10.79
N ARG A 42 15.24 3.29 -9.52
CA ARG A 42 14.46 4.19 -8.64
C ARG A 42 15.17 4.47 -7.32
N VAL A 43 14.80 5.63 -6.76
CA VAL A 43 15.22 6.07 -5.44
C VAL A 43 14.05 5.94 -4.47
N TYR A 44 14.31 5.40 -3.28
CA TYR A 44 13.36 5.18 -2.20
C TYR A 44 13.83 5.83 -0.90
N THR A 45 12.86 6.43 -0.22
CA THR A 45 12.98 7.03 1.12
C THR A 45 11.78 6.58 1.95
N PRO A 46 11.83 6.70 3.28
CA PRO A 46 10.68 6.40 4.14
C PRO A 46 9.38 7.11 3.69
N HIS A 47 9.44 8.42 3.47
CA HIS A 47 8.29 9.21 3.02
C HIS A 47 7.77 8.78 1.66
N LYS A 48 8.68 8.56 0.69
CA LYS A 48 8.28 8.09 -0.64
C LYS A 48 7.61 6.72 -0.56
N ALA A 49 8.11 5.81 0.28
CA ALA A 49 7.51 4.49 0.43
C ALA A 49 6.08 4.57 0.99
N ILE A 50 5.86 5.33 2.07
CA ILE A 50 4.52 5.56 2.63
C ILE A 50 3.59 6.19 1.58
N ARG A 51 4.05 7.24 0.90
CA ARG A 51 3.28 7.91 -0.14
C ARG A 51 2.93 6.96 -1.27
N ARG A 52 3.86 6.15 -1.76
CA ARG A 52 3.62 5.19 -2.85
C ARG A 52 2.63 4.09 -2.48
N VAL A 53 2.68 3.59 -1.25
CA VAL A 53 1.68 2.63 -0.75
C VAL A 53 0.30 3.29 -0.68
N ALA A 54 0.21 4.52 -0.15
CA ALA A 54 -1.04 5.25 -0.06
C ALA A 54 -1.62 5.58 -1.45
N ASP A 55 -0.82 6.15 -2.35
CA ASP A 55 -1.17 6.46 -3.73
C ASP A 55 -1.73 5.20 -4.42
N HIS A 56 -0.99 4.09 -4.39
CA HIS A 56 -1.40 2.86 -5.08
C HIS A 56 -2.72 2.30 -4.55
N LEU A 57 -2.94 2.36 -3.23
CA LEU A 57 -4.22 1.98 -2.62
C LEU A 57 -5.36 2.94 -2.98
N VAL A 58 -5.09 4.24 -3.17
CA VAL A 58 -6.09 5.24 -3.56
C VAL A 58 -6.42 5.12 -5.05
N ASP A 59 -5.41 4.98 -5.90
CA ASP A 59 -5.56 4.89 -7.37
C ASP A 59 -6.51 3.76 -7.74
N HIS A 60 -6.24 2.55 -7.21
CA HIS A 60 -7.10 1.40 -7.47
C HIS A 60 -8.43 1.43 -6.71
N LEU A 61 -8.53 2.18 -5.61
CA LEU A 61 -9.81 2.36 -4.93
C LEU A 61 -10.70 3.27 -5.79
N ALA A 62 -10.14 4.35 -6.33
CA ALA A 62 -10.86 5.24 -7.24
C ALA A 62 -11.32 4.50 -8.51
N GLU A 63 -10.45 3.66 -9.09
CA GLU A 63 -10.81 2.78 -10.22
C GLU A 63 -11.96 1.83 -9.86
N LEU A 64 -11.88 1.16 -8.70
CA LEU A 64 -12.92 0.24 -8.23
C LEU A 64 -14.26 0.97 -8.02
N GLU A 65 -14.26 2.12 -7.34
CA GLU A 65 -15.49 2.88 -7.07
C GLU A 65 -16.13 3.41 -8.37
N ALA A 66 -15.33 3.93 -9.31
CA ALA A 66 -15.82 4.39 -10.61
C ALA A 66 -16.51 3.25 -11.37
N ARG A 67 -15.85 2.08 -11.47
CA ARG A 67 -16.40 0.91 -12.15
C ARG A 67 -17.67 0.39 -11.47
N LEU A 68 -17.75 0.41 -10.14
CA LEU A 68 -18.97 0.06 -9.41
C LEU A 68 -20.11 1.06 -9.64
N ALA A 69 -19.80 2.34 -9.85
CA ALA A 69 -20.77 3.37 -10.19
C ALA A 69 -21.19 3.36 -11.67
N GLY A 70 -20.54 2.55 -12.51
CA GLY A 70 -20.76 2.55 -13.96
C GLY A 70 -20.10 3.75 -14.67
N GLU A 71 -19.12 4.37 -14.03
CA GLU A 71 -18.33 5.49 -14.55
C GLU A 71 -16.99 5.02 -15.11
N GLU A 72 -16.43 5.78 -16.05
CA GLU A 72 -15.07 5.54 -16.56
C GLU A 72 -14.02 5.95 -15.52
N PRO A 73 -13.06 5.08 -15.16
CA PRO A 73 -11.96 5.43 -14.28
C PRO A 73 -11.15 6.62 -14.79
N GLN A 74 -10.76 7.51 -13.88
CA GLN A 74 -9.84 8.59 -14.23
C GLN A 74 -8.41 8.05 -14.34
N PRO A 75 -7.67 8.36 -15.42
CA PRO A 75 -6.29 7.91 -15.59
C PRO A 75 -5.33 8.58 -14.60
N ASP A 76 -4.38 7.81 -14.05
CA ASP A 76 -3.24 8.37 -13.32
C ASP A 76 -2.25 9.01 -14.30
N HIS A 77 -2.08 10.33 -14.19
CA HIS A 77 -1.10 11.11 -14.96
C HIS A 77 0.13 11.51 -14.14
N TRP A 78 0.15 11.21 -12.84
CA TRP A 78 1.21 11.63 -11.93
C TRP A 78 2.42 10.69 -12.00
N HIS A 79 2.21 9.40 -12.29
CA HIS A 79 3.28 8.40 -12.39
C HIS A 79 4.19 8.40 -11.16
N ALA A 80 3.58 8.43 -9.96
CA ALA A 80 4.18 8.76 -8.67
C ALA A 80 5.51 8.05 -8.34
N SER A 81 5.74 6.85 -8.87
CA SER A 81 6.95 6.07 -8.60
C SER A 81 8.22 6.65 -9.22
N ALA A 82 8.11 7.33 -10.37
CA ALA A 82 9.23 7.96 -11.06
C ALA A 82 9.73 9.24 -10.37
N THR A 83 8.88 9.86 -9.56
CA THR A 83 9.17 11.16 -8.95
C THR A 83 9.57 11.02 -7.49
N THR A 84 10.70 11.63 -7.14
CA THR A 84 11.12 11.90 -5.75
C THR A 84 11.08 13.41 -5.53
N THR A 85 10.26 13.84 -4.57
CA THR A 85 10.02 15.24 -4.24
C THR A 85 10.89 15.69 -3.05
N PRO A 86 11.03 17.01 -2.79
CA PRO A 86 11.69 17.48 -1.58
C PRO A 86 11.04 16.98 -0.28
N ALA A 87 9.71 16.79 -0.26
CA ALA A 87 9.01 16.24 0.90
C ALA A 87 9.41 14.78 1.15
N ASP A 88 9.69 14.01 0.09
CA ASP A 88 10.16 12.63 0.23
C ASP A 88 11.56 12.54 0.87
N LEU A 89 12.34 13.63 0.83
CA LEU A 89 13.70 13.68 1.38
C LEU A 89 13.75 14.21 2.82
N ALA A 90 12.63 14.63 3.39
CA ALA A 90 12.57 15.11 4.78
C ALA A 90 12.88 13.97 5.76
N PRO A 91 13.41 14.26 6.97
CA PRO A 91 13.51 13.27 8.03
C PRO A 91 12.15 12.58 8.28
N PHE A 92 12.18 11.29 8.61
CA PHE A 92 10.98 10.55 8.98
C PHE A 92 10.85 10.53 10.50
N THR A 93 9.88 11.26 11.02
CA THR A 93 9.70 11.49 12.46
C THR A 93 8.71 10.52 13.08
N ARG A 94 8.54 10.61 14.41
CA ARG A 94 7.51 9.84 15.10
C ARG A 94 6.11 10.30 14.70
N GLU A 95 5.93 11.60 14.50
CA GLU A 95 4.68 12.18 14.03
C GLU A 95 4.30 11.66 12.64
N ASP A 96 5.29 11.51 11.74
CA ASP A 96 5.08 10.91 10.42
C ASP A 96 4.66 9.44 10.50
N LEU A 97 5.27 8.68 11.43
CA LEU A 97 4.88 7.30 11.71
C LEU A 97 3.44 7.23 12.24
N ASP A 98 3.08 8.07 13.21
CA ASP A 98 1.74 8.12 13.78
C ASP A 98 0.70 8.50 12.70
N GLU A 99 1.03 9.45 11.81
CA GLU A 99 0.21 9.79 10.64
C GLU A 99 0.05 8.59 9.69
N ALA A 100 1.14 7.90 9.36
CA ALA A 100 1.11 6.72 8.50
C ALA A 100 0.25 5.61 9.09
N HIS A 101 0.39 5.32 10.39
CA HIS A 101 -0.48 4.38 11.11
C HIS A 101 -1.95 4.78 11.01
N SER A 102 -2.23 6.05 11.25
CA SER A 102 -3.59 6.60 11.23
C SER A 102 -4.21 6.44 9.83
N ARG A 103 -3.50 6.82 8.77
CA ARG A 103 -4.05 6.82 7.40
C ARG A 103 -4.12 5.43 6.79
N LEU A 104 -3.03 4.66 6.81
CA LEU A 104 -2.96 3.38 6.12
C LEU A 104 -3.90 2.34 6.72
N ASN A 105 -4.08 2.31 8.04
CA ASN A 105 -5.03 1.39 8.67
C ASN A 105 -6.49 1.70 8.27
N ARG A 106 -6.85 2.98 8.15
CA ARG A 106 -8.20 3.37 7.68
C ARG A 106 -8.39 3.01 6.22
N LEU A 107 -7.37 3.21 5.39
CA LEU A 107 -7.43 2.84 3.96
C LEU A 107 -7.55 1.33 3.78
N ALA A 108 -6.75 0.52 4.50
CA ALA A 108 -6.90 -0.94 4.54
C ALA A 108 -8.31 -1.37 4.99
N ARG A 109 -8.90 -0.64 5.95
CA ARG A 109 -10.26 -0.93 6.41
C ARG A 109 -11.32 -0.63 5.33
N ILE A 110 -11.15 0.46 4.57
CA ILE A 110 -12.05 0.77 3.44
C ILE A 110 -11.98 -0.36 2.40
N TRP A 111 -10.78 -0.77 2.02
CA TRP A 111 -10.56 -1.91 1.12
C TRP A 111 -11.20 -3.19 1.65
N SER A 112 -11.01 -3.50 2.93
CA SER A 112 -11.62 -4.68 3.55
C SER A 112 -13.14 -4.63 3.47
N ASN A 113 -13.75 -3.50 3.83
CA ASN A 113 -15.20 -3.33 3.75
C ASN A 113 -15.73 -3.48 2.32
N ARG A 114 -14.98 -3.00 1.31
CA ARG A 114 -15.37 -3.13 -0.10
C ARG A 114 -15.27 -4.57 -0.59
N LEU A 115 -14.14 -5.21 -0.37
CA LEU A 115 -13.93 -6.59 -0.82
C LEU A 115 -14.88 -7.58 -0.12
N ASP A 116 -15.15 -7.39 1.18
CA ASP A 116 -16.11 -8.22 1.92
C ASP A 116 -17.55 -8.06 1.40
N ALA A 117 -17.89 -6.94 0.76
CA ALA A 117 -19.22 -6.69 0.21
C ALA A 117 -19.43 -7.24 -1.21
N LEU A 118 -18.37 -7.61 -1.91
CA LEU A 118 -18.43 -8.13 -3.28
C LEU A 118 -18.65 -9.65 -3.29
N THR A 119 -19.51 -10.09 -4.21
CA THR A 119 -19.67 -11.52 -4.51
C THR A 119 -18.49 -12.05 -5.32
N ALA A 120 -18.32 -13.39 -5.38
CA ALA A 120 -17.28 -14.00 -6.23
C ALA A 120 -17.43 -13.57 -7.70
N GLY A 121 -18.65 -13.57 -8.24
CA GLY A 121 -18.90 -13.14 -9.61
C GLY A 121 -18.52 -11.67 -9.84
N GLN A 122 -18.78 -10.77 -8.89
CA GLN A 122 -18.33 -9.38 -9.03
C GLN A 122 -16.81 -9.21 -8.94
N LEU A 123 -16.13 -10.10 -8.22
CA LEU A 123 -14.67 -10.08 -8.12
C LEU A 123 -14.00 -10.57 -9.41
N ASP A 124 -14.59 -11.57 -10.06
CA ASP A 124 -14.02 -12.27 -11.21
C ASP A 124 -14.53 -11.72 -12.56
N ASP A 125 -15.79 -11.26 -12.61
CA ASP A 125 -16.45 -10.67 -13.78
C ASP A 125 -16.77 -9.18 -13.53
N SER A 126 -15.77 -8.43 -13.08
CA SER A 126 -15.95 -7.02 -12.70
C SER A 126 -16.23 -6.12 -13.92
N PRO A 127 -17.06 -5.08 -13.78
CA PRO A 127 -17.35 -4.13 -14.85
C PRO A 127 -16.11 -3.32 -15.28
N GLY A 128 -16.11 -2.88 -16.54
CA GLY A 128 -15.01 -2.13 -17.16
C GLY A 128 -14.05 -3.01 -17.97
N THR A 129 -12.92 -2.45 -18.39
CA THR A 129 -11.87 -3.16 -19.14
C THR A 129 -10.60 -3.32 -18.30
N GLY A 130 -9.70 -4.22 -18.69
CA GLY A 130 -8.45 -4.46 -17.96
C GLY A 130 -8.59 -5.51 -16.85
N TRP A 131 -7.86 -5.33 -15.75
CA TRP A 131 -7.86 -6.29 -14.64
C TRP A 131 -9.21 -6.37 -13.93
N THR A 132 -9.51 -7.58 -13.47
CA THR A 132 -10.65 -7.86 -12.61
C THR A 132 -10.44 -7.27 -11.21
N PHE A 133 -11.50 -7.11 -10.42
CA PHE A 133 -11.34 -6.65 -9.02
C PHE A 133 -10.50 -7.61 -8.18
N ARG A 134 -10.54 -8.93 -8.44
CA ARG A 134 -9.63 -9.89 -7.81
C ARG A 134 -8.18 -9.63 -8.18
N GLU A 135 -7.90 -9.41 -9.46
CA GLU A 135 -6.55 -9.16 -9.96
C GLU A 135 -6.01 -7.84 -9.40
N ILE A 136 -6.82 -6.77 -9.36
CA ILE A 136 -6.48 -5.50 -8.72
C ILE A 136 -6.12 -5.70 -7.24
N ALA A 137 -6.97 -6.38 -6.47
CA ALA A 137 -6.71 -6.62 -5.06
C ALA A 137 -5.46 -7.49 -4.82
N THR A 138 -5.17 -8.43 -5.73
CA THR A 138 -3.96 -9.24 -5.69
C THR A 138 -2.73 -8.41 -6.04
N HIS A 139 -2.82 -7.57 -7.07
CA HIS A 139 -1.76 -6.66 -7.49
C HIS A 139 -1.36 -5.70 -6.36
N LEU A 140 -2.33 -5.15 -5.64
CA LEU A 140 -2.10 -4.27 -4.50
C LEU A 140 -1.20 -4.90 -3.42
N GLN A 141 -1.29 -6.21 -3.20
CA GLN A 141 -0.44 -6.91 -2.23
C GLN A 141 1.05 -6.79 -2.57
N GLY A 142 1.40 -6.63 -3.86
CA GLY A 142 2.76 -6.36 -4.33
C GLY A 142 3.32 -5.00 -3.89
N SER A 143 2.50 -4.10 -3.32
CA SER A 143 2.95 -2.80 -2.80
C SER A 143 3.93 -2.91 -1.63
N VAL A 144 4.09 -4.11 -1.03
CA VAL A 144 5.14 -4.39 -0.03
C VAL A 144 6.52 -3.99 -0.56
N TYR A 145 6.72 -4.13 -1.87
CA TYR A 145 7.95 -3.76 -2.58
C TYR A 145 8.46 -2.37 -2.21
N TYR A 146 7.58 -1.37 -2.05
CA TYR A 146 8.00 -0.01 -1.72
C TYR A 146 8.60 0.11 -0.33
N ALA A 147 8.07 -0.64 0.65
CA ALA A 147 8.63 -0.69 1.99
C ALA A 147 9.88 -1.56 2.05
N ASP A 148 9.89 -2.69 1.35
CA ASP A 148 11.06 -3.58 1.24
C ASP A 148 12.28 -2.88 0.63
N ALA A 149 12.05 -1.98 -0.35
CA ALA A 149 13.11 -1.17 -0.94
C ALA A 149 13.80 -0.24 0.08
N VAL A 150 13.07 0.23 1.10
CA VAL A 150 13.66 0.97 2.23
C VAL A 150 14.26 0.00 3.27
N GLY A 151 13.57 -1.10 3.55
CA GLY A 151 14.00 -2.17 4.46
C GLY A 151 13.95 -1.81 5.94
N ASP A 152 14.51 -2.68 6.78
CA ASP A 152 14.63 -2.49 8.23
C ASP A 152 15.81 -1.55 8.55
N LEU A 153 15.54 -0.50 9.32
CA LEU A 153 16.51 0.52 9.75
C LEU A 153 16.81 0.46 11.25
N THR A 154 16.48 -0.64 11.92
CA THR A 154 16.83 -0.86 13.33
C THR A 154 18.35 -0.77 13.48
N PRO A 155 18.87 0.06 14.41
CA PRO A 155 20.30 0.13 14.66
C PRO A 155 20.84 -1.26 15.01
N ALA A 156 21.97 -1.64 14.39
CA ALA A 156 22.66 -2.86 14.80
C ALA A 156 22.98 -2.77 16.30
N LYS A 157 22.72 -3.84 17.06
CA LYS A 157 23.12 -3.90 18.47
C LYS A 157 24.64 -3.69 18.53
N GLU A 158 25.08 -2.63 19.19
CA GLU A 158 26.49 -2.45 19.53
C GLU A 158 26.94 -3.69 20.28
N GLN A 159 27.90 -4.42 19.71
CA GLN A 159 28.61 -5.46 20.44
C GLN A 159 29.56 -4.73 21.40
N THR A 160 29.14 -4.56 22.65
CA THR A 160 30.03 -4.10 23.71
C THR A 160 31.17 -5.12 23.85
N PRO A 161 32.45 -4.70 23.77
CA PRO A 161 33.60 -5.59 23.89
C PRO A 161 33.71 -6.25 25.27
#